data_AF-A0A918F6G1-F1
#
_entry.id   AF-A0A918F6G1-F1
#
_cell.length_a   1.000
_cell.length_b   1.000
_cell.length_c   1.000
_cell.angle_alpha   90.00
_cell.angle_beta   90.00
_cell.angle_gamma   90.00
#
_symmetry.space_group_name_H-M   'P 1'
#
loop_
_entity.id
_entity.type
_entity.pdbx_description
1 polymer ?
#
loop_
_entity_poly.entity_id
_entity_poly.type
_entity_poly.pdbx_seq_one_letter_code
_entity_poly.pdbx_strand_id
1 'polypeptide(L)' 'MTSLEPEDAATQLRRAIAQAAEQVVRAAPDIDDATALLPALRAHVPADLQRLLTPEAFDALAEHDLRNALMIRLFRDD' A
#
# COMPACT_ATOMS: atom_id res chain seq x y z
N MET A 1 28.77 -0.66 -8.08
CA MET A 1 27.60 0.24 -8.23
C MET A 1 26.41 -0.67 -8.43
N THR A 2 25.58 -0.85 -7.41
CA THR A 2 24.57 -1.92 -7.36
C THR A 2 23.42 -1.58 -8.32
N SER A 3 23.34 -2.28 -9.44
CA SER A 3 22.10 -2.34 -10.22
C SER A 3 21.06 -3.02 -9.34
N LEU A 4 19.97 -2.31 -9.08
CA LEU A 4 18.73 -2.94 -8.64
C LEU A 4 18.26 -3.81 -9.79
N GLU A 5 18.39 -5.13 -9.66
CA GLU A 5 17.75 -6.07 -10.58
C GLU A 5 16.23 -5.75 -10.59
N PRO A 6 15.54 -5.81 -11.73
CA PRO A 6 14.12 -5.45 -11.82
C PRO A 6 13.22 -6.28 -10.88
N GLU A 7 13.64 -7.47 -10.49
CA GLU A 7 12.99 -8.30 -9.45
C GLU A 7 13.00 -7.63 -8.06
N ASP A 8 14.06 -6.86 -7.76
CA ASP A 8 14.22 -6.13 -6.52
C ASP A 8 13.31 -4.89 -6.48
N ALA A 9 13.13 -4.20 -7.61
CA ALA A 9 12.24 -3.03 -7.71
C ALA A 9 10.76 -3.39 -7.50
N ALA A 10 10.29 -4.49 -8.11
CA ALA A 10 8.91 -4.96 -7.91
C ALA A 10 8.67 -5.43 -6.46
N THR A 11 9.66 -6.10 -5.86
CA THR A 11 9.62 -6.53 -4.46
C THR A 11 9.60 -5.34 -3.50
N GLN A 12 10.43 -4.33 -3.75
CA GLN A 12 10.47 -3.09 -2.97
C GLN A 12 9.16 -2.32 -3.06
N LEU A 13 8.59 -2.19 -4.25
CA LEU A 13 7.29 -1.56 -4.44
C LEU A 13 6.19 -2.26 -3.63
N ARG A 14 6.09 -3.59 -3.77
CA ARG A 14 5.08 -4.37 -3.05
C ARG A 14 5.24 -4.24 -1.53
N ARG A 15 6.48 -4.27 -1.01
CA ARG A 15 6.75 -4.04 0.42
C ARG A 15 6.36 -2.63 0.86
N ALA A 16 6.68 -1.61 0.07
CA ALA A 16 6.33 -0.23 0.38
C ALA A 16 4.82 -0.02 0.46
N ILE A 17 4.06 -0.59 -0.48
CA ILE A 17 2.58 -0.51 -0.49
C ILE A 17 2.00 -1.23 0.73
N ALA A 18 2.43 -2.45 1.03
CA ALA A 18 1.95 -3.19 2.19
C ALA A 18 2.23 -2.45 3.51
N GLN A 19 3.44 -1.93 3.69
CA GLN A 19 3.80 -1.14 4.87
C GLN A 19 3.01 0.16 4.98
N ALA A 20 2.75 0.83 3.86
CA ALA A 20 1.92 2.03 3.82
C ALA A 20 0.46 1.71 4.18
N ALA A 21 -0.09 0.62 3.65
CA ALA A 21 -1.44 0.15 3.97
C ALA A 21 -1.62 -0.12 5.47
N GLU A 22 -0.70 -0.85 6.10
CA GLU A 22 -0.73 -1.12 7.54
C GLU A 22 -0.63 0.16 8.40
N GLN A 23 0.16 1.15 7.96
CA GLN A 23 0.29 2.42 8.67
C GLN A 23 -0.99 3.25 8.54
N VAL A 24 -1.55 3.33 7.34
CA VAL A 24 -2.78 4.09 7.06
C VAL A 24 -3.98 3.52 7.79
N VAL A 25 -4.19 2.20 7.75
CA VAL A 25 -5.31 1.55 8.46
C VAL A 25 -5.22 1.76 9.97
N ARG A 26 -4.01 1.66 10.54
CA ARG A 26 -3.78 1.89 11.96
C ARG A 26 -3.98 3.35 12.37
N ALA A 27 -3.66 4.30 11.48
CA ALA A 27 -3.85 5.73 11.72
C ALA A 27 -5.31 6.19 11.53
N ALA A 28 -6.12 5.41 10.83
CA ALA A 28 -7.53 5.69 10.55
C ALA A 28 -8.44 4.53 11.02
N PRO A 29 -8.51 4.26 12.34
CA PRO A 29 -9.24 3.11 12.88
C PRO A 29 -10.75 3.17 12.62
N ASP A 30 -11.31 4.37 12.40
CA ASP A 30 -12.73 4.60 12.15
C ASP A 30 -13.12 4.45 10.67
N ILE A 31 -12.17 4.09 9.79
CA ILE A 31 -12.41 3.94 8.36
C ILE A 31 -12.24 2.47 7.96
N ASP A 32 -13.35 1.88 7.50
CA ASP A 32 -13.39 0.50 6.99
C ASP A 32 -13.43 0.44 5.45
N ASP A 33 -13.44 1.59 4.77
CA ASP A 33 -13.44 1.69 3.32
C ASP A 33 -12.02 1.88 2.78
N ALA A 34 -11.50 0.86 2.10
CA ALA A 34 -10.19 0.92 1.45
C ALA A 34 -10.08 2.05 0.41
N THR A 35 -11.15 2.35 -0.34
CA THR A 35 -11.13 3.39 -1.38
C THR A 35 -10.97 4.78 -0.74
N ALA A 36 -11.56 5.02 0.43
CA ALA A 36 -11.38 6.25 1.19
C ALA A 36 -9.95 6.45 1.71
N LEU A 37 -9.18 5.36 1.88
CA LEU A 37 -7.81 5.37 2.39
C LEU A 37 -6.74 5.51 1.29
N LEU A 38 -7.11 5.36 0.02
CA LEU A 38 -6.17 5.44 -1.12
C LEU A 38 -5.35 6.75 -1.15
N PRO A 39 -5.93 7.95 -0.94
CA PRO A 39 -5.15 9.19 -0.95
C PRO A 39 -4.07 9.22 0.15
N ALA A 40 -4.39 8.69 1.34
CA ALA A 40 -3.45 8.62 2.45
C ALA A 40 -2.32 7.63 2.16
N LEU A 41 -2.62 6.45 1.59
CA LEU A 41 -1.61 5.48 1.18
C LEU A 41 -0.69 6.07 0.11
N ARG A 42 -1.26 6.75 -0.88
CA ARG A 42 -0.49 7.40 -1.96
C ARG A 42 0.48 8.45 -1.43
N ALA A 43 0.16 9.14 -0.35
CA ALA A 43 1.07 10.08 0.31
C ALA A 43 2.22 9.37 1.05
N HIS A 44 2.05 8.12 1.48
CA HIS A 44 3.07 7.35 2.19
C HIS A 44 4.04 6.62 1.25
N VAL A 45 3.60 6.23 0.05
CA VAL A 45 4.47 5.53 -0.91
C VAL A 45 5.33 6.55 -1.67
N PRO A 46 6.66 6.39 -1.74
CA PRO A 46 7.54 7.29 -2.50
C PRO A 46 7.13 7.43 -3.96
N ALA A 47 7.13 8.67 -4.48
CA ALA A 47 6.73 8.96 -5.86
C ALA A 47 7.54 8.20 -6.91
N ASP A 48 8.82 7.91 -6.65
CA ASP A 48 9.67 7.13 -7.56
C ASP A 48 9.20 5.68 -7.70
N LEU A 49 8.69 5.09 -6.62
CA LEU A 49 8.10 3.76 -6.65
C LEU A 49 6.71 3.78 -7.30
N GLN A 50 5.91 4.84 -7.09
CA GLN A 50 4.61 5.00 -7.77
C GLN A 50 4.75 5.02 -9.30
N ARG A 51 5.82 5.63 -9.83
CA ARG A 51 6.08 5.73 -11.27
C ARG A 51 6.42 4.39 -11.94
N LEU A 52 6.70 3.33 -11.18
CA LEU A 52 6.94 1.98 -11.71
C LEU A 52 5.65 1.34 -12.25
N LEU A 53 4.48 1.84 -11.86
CA LEU A 53 3.17 1.38 -12.31
C LEU A 53 2.40 2.52 -13.00
N THR A 54 1.40 2.15 -13.79
CA THR A 54 0.37 3.12 -14.17
C THR A 54 -0.42 3.54 -12.93
N PRO A 55 -1.01 4.74 -12.88
CA PRO A 55 -1.84 5.18 -11.76
C PRO A 55 -2.94 4.17 -11.41
N GLU A 56 -3.60 3.61 -12.42
CA GLU A 56 -4.67 2.62 -12.26
C GLU A 56 -4.16 1.31 -11.64
N ALA A 57 -3.00 0.81 -12.09
CA ALA A 57 -2.41 -0.41 -11.55
C ALA A 57 -1.90 -0.19 -10.11
N PHE A 58 -1.38 1.00 -9.81
CA PHE A 58 -1.00 1.38 -8.45
C PHE A 58 -2.23 1.43 -7.54
N ASP A 59 -3.29 2.13 -7.93
CA ASP A 59 -4.50 2.29 -7.12
C ASP A 59 -5.17 0.93 -6.87
N ALA A 60 -5.22 0.04 -7.88
CA ALA A 60 -5.73 -1.32 -7.71
C ALA A 60 -4.92 -2.18 -6.72
N LEU A 61 -3.58 -2.10 -6.78
CA LEU A 61 -2.70 -2.82 -5.85
C LEU A 61 -2.80 -2.25 -4.42
N ALA A 62 -2.81 -0.92 -4.30
CA ALA A 62 -2.99 -0.22 -3.05
C ALA A 62 -4.33 -0.55 -2.38
N GLU A 63 -5.42 -0.56 -3.14
CA GLU A 63 -6.75 -0.93 -2.64
C GLU A 63 -6.78 -2.37 -2.13
N HIS A 64 -6.14 -3.30 -2.86
CA HIS A 64 -6.01 -4.68 -2.43
C HIS A 64 -5.26 -4.80 -1.08
N ASP A 65 -4.11 -4.16 -0.93
CA ASP A 65 -3.33 -4.21 0.31
C ASP A 65 -4.04 -3.49 1.47
N LEU A 66 -4.77 -2.41 1.21
CA LEU A 66 -5.63 -1.76 2.21
C LEU A 66 -6.75 -2.69 2.68
N ARG A 67 -7.44 -3.37 1.77
CA ARG A 67 -8.46 -4.38 2.14
C ARG A 67 -7.86 -5.50 2.99
N ASN A 68 -6.68 -5.99 2.61
CA ASN A 68 -5.99 -7.02 3.38
C ASN A 68 -5.62 -6.54 4.79
N ALA A 69 -5.07 -5.32 4.92
CA ALA A 69 -4.74 -4.72 6.21
C ALA A 69 -5.99 -4.48 7.09
N LEU A 70 -7.10 -4.05 6.49
CA LEU A 70 -8.39 -3.91 7.18
C LEU A 70 -8.91 -5.26 7.68
N MET A 71 -8.89 -6.30 6.84
CA MET A 71 -9.26 -7.66 7.27
C MET A 71 -8.40 -8.13 8.44
N ILE A 72 -7.08 -7.98 8.36
CA ILE A 72 -6.15 -8.37 9.45
C ILE A 72 -6.48 -7.64 10.75
N ARG A 73 -6.79 -6.34 10.69
CA ARG A 73 -7.20 -5.57 11.88
C ARG A 73 -8.49 -6.14 12.49
N LEU A 74 -9.52 -6.32 11.66
CA LEU A 74 -10.82 -6.83 12.09
C LEU A 74 -10.71 -8.20 12.78
N PHE A 75 -9.89 -9.11 12.25
CA PHE A 75 -9.68 -10.44 12.85
C PHE A 75 -8.76 -10.44 14.10
N ARG A 76 -8.10 -9.32 14.42
CA ARG A 76 -7.20 -9.20 15.57
C ARG A 76 -7.85 -8.52 16.78
N ASP A 77 -8.91 -7.75 16.54
CA ASP A 77 -9.65 -7.02 17.56
C ASP A 77 -10.82 -7.84 18.17
N ASP A 78 -11.12 -9.04 17.63
CA ASP A 78 -12.00 -10.09 18.19
C ASP A 78 -11.28 -11.00 19.21
#